data_AF-A0A838CHS4-F1
#
_entry.id   AF-A0A838CHS4-F1
#
_cell.length_a   1.000
_cell.length_b   1.000
_cell.length_c   1.000
_cell.angle_alpha   90.00
_cell.angle_beta   90.00
_cell.angle_gamma   90.00
#
_symmetry.space_group_name_H-M   'P 1'
#
loop_
_entity.id
_entity.type
_entity.pdbx_description
1 polymer ?
#
loop_
_entity_poly.entity_id
_entity_poly.type
_entity_poly.pdbx_seq_one_letter_code
_entity_poly.pdbx_strand_id
1 'polypeptide(L)'
;MRNFRKAALAGATAVAVAFGSTAVATAETTTPDKPAEPTYVAPTRPIDKAVDSNDQEPGLSSKIANSELLGFKKDGDLQGADGQAIFGKKDNFEAQPNWVKAAYGLTIFTSVSAVIGLIVGPLYNFIVHGPVNF
;
A
#
# COMPACT_ATOMS: atom_id res chain seq x y z
N MET A 1 2.35 -20.88 -22.01
CA MET A 1 1.87 -20.16 -20.79
C MET A 1 2.31 -20.81 -19.45
N ARG A 2 3.41 -21.57 -19.38
CA ARG A 2 3.81 -22.25 -18.13
C ARG A 2 4.58 -21.35 -17.16
N ASN A 3 5.31 -20.36 -17.69
CA ASN A 3 6.19 -19.51 -16.88
C ASN A 3 5.41 -18.42 -16.12
N PHE A 4 4.36 -17.86 -16.73
CA PHE A 4 3.51 -16.87 -16.07
C PHE A 4 2.78 -17.44 -14.85
N ARG A 5 2.28 -18.68 -14.94
CA ARG A 5 1.64 -19.38 -13.81
C ARG A 5 2.60 -19.61 -12.64
N LYS A 6 3.87 -19.96 -12.93
CA LYS A 6 4.91 -20.15 -11.90
C LYS A 6 5.34 -18.82 -11.27
N ALA A 7 5.47 -17.77 -12.07
CA ALA A 7 5.81 -16.44 -11.60
C ALA A 7 4.69 -15.84 -10.73
N ALA A 8 3.44 -16.02 -11.13
CA ALA A 8 2.29 -15.59 -10.33
C ALA A 8 2.22 -16.32 -8.98
N LEU A 9 2.48 -17.64 -8.96
CA LEU A 9 2.49 -18.42 -7.73
C LEU A 9 3.61 -17.97 -6.78
N ALA A 10 4.83 -17.80 -7.29
CA ALA A 10 5.96 -17.33 -6.50
C ALA A 10 5.77 -15.88 -6.02
N GLY A 11 5.17 -15.04 -6.86
CA GLY A 11 4.81 -13.67 -6.50
C GLY A 11 3.78 -13.65 -5.37
N ALA A 12 2.72 -14.47 -5.47
CA ALA A 12 1.69 -14.55 -4.45
C ALA A 12 2.21 -15.03 -3.09
N THR A 13 3.10 -16.03 -3.06
CA THR A 13 3.70 -16.50 -1.80
C THR A 13 4.64 -15.45 -1.20
N ALA A 14 5.44 -14.76 -2.01
CA ALA A 14 6.29 -13.67 -1.52
C ALA A 14 5.46 -12.52 -0.93
N VAL A 15 4.36 -12.14 -1.59
CA VAL A 15 3.40 -11.13 -1.10
C VAL A 15 2.78 -11.60 0.23
N ALA A 16 2.31 -12.84 0.32
CA ALA A 16 1.73 -13.38 1.55
C ALA A 16 2.74 -13.40 2.71
N VAL A 17 4.01 -13.72 2.45
CA VAL A 17 5.06 -13.70 3.48
C VAL A 17 5.40 -12.27 3.92
N ALA A 18 5.43 -11.32 2.99
CA ALA A 18 5.74 -9.91 3.30
C ALA A 18 4.64 -9.21 4.10
N PHE A 19 3.36 -9.46 3.77
CA PHE A 19 2.23 -8.87 4.47
C PHE A 19 1.74 -9.69 5.68
N GLY A 20 2.10 -10.98 5.76
CA GLY A 20 1.74 -11.85 6.89
C GLY A 20 2.47 -11.51 8.20
N SER A 21 3.60 -10.80 8.14
CA SER A 21 4.38 -10.41 9.32
C SER A 21 3.98 -9.06 9.94
N THR A 22 3.11 -8.27 9.29
CA THR A 22 2.64 -6.99 9.83
C THR A 22 1.38 -7.19 10.68
N ALA A 23 1.54 -7.51 11.96
CA ALA A 23 0.42 -7.56 12.90
C ALA A 23 0.74 -6.84 14.22
N VAL A 24 -0.26 -6.08 14.67
CA VAL A 24 -0.47 -5.41 15.97
C VAL A 24 0.23 -4.06 16.19
N ALA A 25 -0.49 -2.97 15.88
CA ALA A 25 -0.30 -1.68 16.53
C ALA A 25 -1.26 -1.62 17.74
N THR A 26 -0.72 -1.66 18.95
CA THR A 26 -1.51 -1.38 20.16
C THR A 26 -1.71 0.12 20.26
N ALA A 27 -2.93 0.61 20.04
CA ALA A 27 -3.25 2.02 20.29
C ALA A 27 -3.29 2.28 21.80
N GLU A 28 -2.48 3.22 22.28
CA GLU A 28 -2.55 3.70 23.66
C GLU A 28 -3.81 4.57 23.83
N THR A 29 -4.72 4.14 24.71
CA THR A 29 -5.90 4.92 25.11
C THR A 29 -5.58 5.79 26.32
N THR A 30 -5.06 6.98 26.08
CA THR A 30 -5.04 8.06 27.07
C THR A 30 -5.90 9.22 26.54
N THR A 31 -7.08 9.40 27.13
CA THR A 31 -8.02 10.49 26.80
C THR A 31 -7.51 11.81 27.41
N PRO A 32 -7.64 12.97 26.71
CA PRO A 32 -6.63 14.04 26.77
C PRO A 32 -7.12 15.34 27.43
N ASP A 33 -6.20 16.08 28.07
CA ASP A 33 -6.31 17.54 28.20
C ASP A 33 -6.01 18.17 26.84
N LYS A 34 -7.01 18.79 26.21
CA LYS A 34 -6.97 19.38 24.86
C LYS A 34 -5.84 20.42 24.70
N PRO A 35 -4.74 20.11 23.98
CA PRO A 35 -3.84 21.11 23.43
C PRO A 35 -4.29 21.38 21.97
N ALA A 36 -3.90 22.53 21.41
CA ALA A 36 -4.26 22.93 20.05
C ALA A 36 -3.98 21.81 19.02
N GLU A 37 -4.88 21.62 18.06
CA GLU A 37 -4.72 20.63 17.00
C GLU A 37 -3.39 20.86 16.27
N PRO A 38 -2.42 19.92 16.34
CA PRO A 38 -1.25 20.03 15.51
C PRO A 38 -1.67 19.76 14.07
N THR A 39 -1.58 20.77 13.22
CA THR A 39 -1.61 20.59 11.77
C THR A 39 -0.38 19.76 11.38
N TYR A 40 -0.55 18.46 11.28
CA TYR A 40 0.52 17.56 10.84
C TYR A 40 0.71 17.72 9.33
N VAL A 41 1.94 18.06 8.94
CA VAL A 41 2.36 18.15 7.54
C VAL A 41 3.16 16.89 7.24
N ALA A 42 2.82 16.19 6.15
CA ALA A 42 3.58 15.02 5.73
C ALA A 42 5.08 15.38 5.60
N PRO A 43 5.99 14.59 6.18
CA PRO A 43 7.40 14.93 6.22
C PRO A 43 7.96 14.98 4.80
N THR A 44 8.60 16.10 4.47
CA THR A 44 9.41 16.24 3.26
C THR A 44 10.87 16.10 3.65
N ARG A 45 11.64 15.42 2.80
CA ARG A 45 13.08 15.29 2.97
C ARG A 45 13.79 15.82 1.73
N PRO A 46 14.79 16.70 1.88
CA PRO A 46 15.60 17.13 0.75
C PRO A 46 16.33 15.95 0.13
N ILE A 47 16.47 15.97 -1.19
CA ILE A 47 17.21 14.95 -1.94
C ILE A 47 18.70 15.14 -1.68
N ASP A 48 19.30 14.18 -0.99
CA ASP A 48 20.75 14.14 -0.79
C ASP A 48 21.37 13.39 -1.97
N LYS A 49 22.18 14.06 -2.79
CA LYS A 49 22.78 13.41 -3.95
C LYS A 49 23.70 12.24 -3.58
N ALA A 50 24.32 12.23 -2.40
CA ALA A 50 25.19 11.13 -1.99
C ALA A 50 24.41 9.85 -1.61
N VAL A 51 23.12 9.97 -1.27
CA VAL A 51 22.27 8.87 -0.78
C VAL A 51 21.15 8.54 -1.77
N ASP A 52 20.62 9.54 -2.45
CA ASP A 52 19.43 9.48 -3.31
C ASP A 52 19.74 9.61 -4.81
N SER A 53 20.96 10.00 -5.16
CA SER A 53 21.41 10.11 -6.55
C SER A 53 22.64 9.22 -6.74
N ASN A 54 22.45 8.00 -7.21
CA ASN A 54 23.59 7.26 -7.74
C ASN A 54 24.10 8.03 -8.98
N ASP A 55 25.33 8.55 -8.92
CA ASP A 55 26.07 9.15 -10.05
C ASP A 55 26.42 8.11 -11.16
N GLN A 56 25.69 7.00 -11.20
CA GLN A 56 25.81 5.88 -12.11
C GLN A 56 24.43 5.62 -12.72
N GLU A 57 24.36 5.22 -13.99
CA GLU A 57 23.15 5.10 -14.81
C GLU A 57 21.85 4.87 -14.00
N PRO A 58 20.82 5.72 -14.17
CA PRO A 58 19.66 5.73 -13.27
C PRO A 58 18.98 4.36 -13.25
N GLY A 59 19.15 3.65 -12.14
CA GLY A 59 18.52 2.36 -11.88
C GLY A 59 16.99 2.45 -11.88
N LEU A 60 16.32 1.30 -11.91
CA LEU A 60 14.85 1.25 -11.91
C LEU A 60 14.25 1.99 -10.71
N SER A 61 14.88 1.91 -9.54
CA SER A 61 14.45 2.61 -8.33
C SER A 61 14.46 4.13 -8.48
N SER A 62 15.47 4.71 -9.14
CA SER A 62 15.50 6.15 -9.39
C SER A 62 14.47 6.54 -10.44
N LYS A 63 14.17 5.69 -11.44
CA LYS A 63 13.10 5.97 -12.41
C LYS A 63 11.71 5.95 -11.75
N ILE A 64 11.48 5.05 -10.80
CA ILE A 64 10.23 4.99 -10.02
C ILE A 64 10.13 6.22 -9.11
N ALA A 65 11.20 6.59 -8.40
CA ALA A 65 11.21 7.76 -7.52
C ALA A 65 11.07 9.10 -8.28
N ASN A 66 11.46 9.16 -9.55
CA ASN A 66 11.24 10.31 -10.43
C ASN A 66 9.92 10.24 -11.22
N SER A 67 9.06 9.24 -10.95
CA SER A 67 7.78 9.11 -11.66
C SER A 67 6.79 10.17 -11.22
N GLU A 68 6.34 10.99 -12.17
CA GLU A 68 5.26 11.97 -11.95
C GLU A 68 3.93 11.28 -11.61
N LEU A 69 3.67 10.11 -12.21
CA LEU A 69 2.46 9.32 -11.96
C LEU A 69 2.34 8.92 -10.49
N LEU A 70 3.44 8.46 -9.89
CA LEU A 70 3.47 7.99 -8.51
C LEU A 70 3.71 9.12 -7.50
N GLY A 71 4.17 10.29 -7.96
CA GLY A 71 4.21 11.51 -7.15
C GLY A 71 5.07 11.37 -5.88
N PHE A 72 6.24 10.72 -5.96
CA PHE A 72 7.17 10.60 -4.84
C PHE A 72 7.88 11.90 -4.48
N LYS A 73 7.78 12.91 -5.35
CA LYS A 73 8.43 14.21 -5.19
C LYS A 73 7.40 15.33 -5.18
N LYS A 74 7.61 16.30 -4.30
CA LYS A 74 6.88 17.55 -4.25
C LYS A 74 7.89 18.69 -4.14
N ASP A 75 7.82 19.65 -5.06
CA ASP A 75 8.71 20.81 -5.11
C ASP A 75 10.22 20.48 -5.11
N GLY A 76 10.59 19.31 -5.65
CA GLY A 76 11.98 18.82 -5.72
C GLY A 76 12.41 17.94 -4.55
N ASP A 77 11.62 17.87 -3.48
CA ASP A 77 11.89 17.06 -2.29
C ASP A 77 11.11 15.74 -2.28
N LEU A 78 11.63 14.73 -1.57
CA LEU A 78 10.91 13.48 -1.37
C LEU A 78 9.76 13.69 -0.39
N GLN A 79 8.55 13.31 -0.79
CA GLN A 79 7.36 13.42 0.03
C GLN A 79 7.04 12.08 0.71
N GLY A 80 7.02 12.08 2.04
CA GLY A 80 6.57 10.95 2.84
C GLY A 80 5.05 10.77 2.84
N ALA A 81 4.59 9.68 3.45
CA ALA A 81 3.19 9.39 3.67
C ALA A 81 2.80 9.64 5.13
N ASP A 82 1.60 10.17 5.35
CA ASP A 82 1.03 10.34 6.69
C ASP A 82 -0.02 9.25 6.98
N GLY A 83 0.33 8.32 7.86
CA GLY A 83 -0.58 7.24 8.29
C GLY A 83 -1.86 7.74 8.96
N GLN A 84 -1.81 8.86 9.69
CA GLN A 84 -2.98 9.42 10.34
C GLN A 84 -3.96 10.02 9.31
N ALA A 85 -3.46 10.66 8.25
CA ALA A 85 -4.28 11.14 7.13
C ALA A 85 -4.88 10.01 6.28
N ILE A 86 -4.22 8.84 6.24
CA ILE A 86 -4.67 7.68 5.45
C ILE A 86 -5.71 6.85 6.20
N PHE A 87 -5.45 6.55 7.49
CA PHE A 87 -6.22 5.57 8.25
C PHE A 87 -6.92 6.12 9.50
N GLY A 88 -6.59 7.34 9.93
CA GLY A 88 -7.13 7.96 11.14
C GLY A 88 -8.18 9.04 10.87
N LYS A 89 -7.71 10.26 10.57
CA LYS A 89 -8.54 11.44 10.27
C LYS A 89 -8.42 11.77 8.79
N LYS A 90 -9.55 11.79 8.07
CA LYS A 90 -9.58 11.91 6.61
C LYS A 90 -9.32 13.32 6.06
N ASP A 91 -9.10 14.29 6.93
CA ASP A 91 -9.05 15.72 6.58
C ASP A 91 -7.89 16.05 5.62
N ASN A 92 -6.87 15.18 5.51
CA ASN A 92 -5.66 15.41 4.70
C ASN A 92 -5.32 14.27 3.72
N PHE A 93 -6.27 13.39 3.40
CA PHE A 93 -6.01 12.29 2.46
C PHE A 93 -5.67 12.78 1.05
N GLU A 94 -6.30 13.87 0.60
CA GLU A 94 -6.05 14.43 -0.73
C GLU A 94 -4.66 15.08 -0.87
N ALA A 95 -4.05 15.49 0.23
CA ALA A 95 -2.70 16.06 0.25
C ALA A 95 -1.59 14.99 0.15
N GLN A 96 -1.95 13.70 0.26
CA GLN A 96 -1.00 12.59 0.20
C GLN A 96 -0.45 12.38 -1.22
N PRO A 97 0.79 11.84 -1.33
CA PRO A 97 1.37 11.53 -2.63
C PRO A 97 0.58 10.45 -3.40
N ASN A 98 0.65 10.47 -4.72
CA ASN A 98 -0.20 9.64 -5.58
C ASN A 98 -0.02 8.13 -5.36
N TRP A 99 1.21 7.67 -5.07
CA TRP A 99 1.47 6.27 -4.75
C TRP A 99 0.71 5.81 -3.51
N VAL A 100 0.50 6.69 -2.53
CA VAL A 100 -0.27 6.39 -1.31
C VAL A 100 -1.73 6.21 -1.65
N LYS A 101 -2.30 7.13 -2.45
CA LYS A 101 -3.69 7.03 -2.90
C LYS A 101 -3.92 5.77 -3.72
N ALA A 102 -2.99 5.45 -4.62
CA ALA A 102 -3.02 4.23 -5.41
C ALA A 102 -2.92 2.98 -4.54
N ALA A 103 -1.99 2.94 -3.58
CA ALA A 103 -1.84 1.84 -2.64
C ALA A 103 -3.10 1.65 -1.79
N TYR A 104 -3.66 2.73 -1.25
CA TYR A 104 -4.91 2.70 -0.47
C TYR A 104 -6.09 2.16 -1.30
N GLY A 105 -6.27 2.65 -2.53
CA GLY A 105 -7.29 2.14 -3.45
C GLY A 105 -7.10 0.66 -3.77
N LEU A 106 -5.85 0.24 -3.98
CA LEU A 106 -5.50 -1.16 -4.20
C LEU A 106 -5.81 -2.02 -2.97
N THR A 107 -5.53 -1.55 -1.76
CA THR A 107 -5.88 -2.27 -0.52
C THR A 107 -7.38 -2.48 -0.38
N ILE A 108 -8.19 -1.46 -0.65
CA ILE A 108 -9.66 -1.59 -0.63
C ILE A 108 -10.12 -2.61 -1.67
N PHE A 109 -9.63 -2.47 -2.91
CA PHE A 109 -9.98 -3.38 -3.99
C PHE A 109 -9.62 -4.84 -3.65
N THR A 110 -8.40 -5.06 -3.15
CA THR A 110 -7.93 -6.39 -2.73
C THR A 110 -8.76 -6.94 -1.57
N SER A 111 -9.13 -6.11 -0.58
CA SER A 111 -9.96 -6.53 0.54
C SER A 111 -11.33 -7.02 0.09
N VAL A 112 -12.02 -6.23 -0.75
CA VAL A 112 -13.33 -6.61 -1.32
C VAL A 112 -13.21 -7.87 -2.19
N SER A 113 -12.19 -7.92 -3.04
CA SER A 113 -11.94 -9.07 -3.91
C SER A 113 -11.66 -10.35 -3.11
N ALA A 114 -10.95 -10.25 -1.98
CA ALA A 114 -10.68 -11.38 -1.10
C ALA A 114 -11.96 -11.93 -0.49
N VAL A 115 -12.86 -11.08 0.00
CA VAL A 115 -14.17 -11.50 0.53
C VAL A 115 -14.98 -12.22 -0.54
N ILE A 116 -15.04 -11.67 -1.76
CA ILE A 116 -15.75 -12.31 -2.88
C ILE A 116 -15.12 -13.67 -3.21
N GLY A 117 -13.79 -13.74 -3.31
CA GLY A 117 -13.07 -14.99 -3.59
C GLY A 117 -13.32 -16.08 -2.55
N LEU A 118 -13.41 -15.70 -1.27
CA LEU A 118 -13.74 -16.62 -0.16
C LEU A 118 -15.17 -17.15 -0.20
N ILE A 119 -16.09 -16.48 -0.91
CA ILE A 119 -17.46 -16.97 -1.11
C ILE A 119 -17.55 -17.79 -2.39
N VAL A 120 -17.11 -17.21 -3.51
CA VAL A 120 -17.26 -17.79 -4.84
C VAL A 120 -16.45 -19.08 -4.99
N GLY A 121 -15.23 -19.13 -4.44
CA GLY A 121 -14.38 -20.33 -4.52
C GLY A 121 -15.04 -21.57 -3.88
N PRO A 122 -15.41 -21.51 -2.59
CA PRO A 122 -16.13 -22.61 -1.93
C PRO A 122 -17.48 -22.92 -2.56
N LEU A 123 -18.24 -21.90 -3.00
CA LEU A 123 -19.54 -22.11 -3.60
C LEU A 123 -19.44 -22.82 -4.96
N TYR A 124 -18.52 -22.41 -5.83
CA TYR A 124 -18.22 -23.10 -7.08
C TYR A 124 -17.77 -24.54 -6.81
N ASN A 125 -16.89 -24.74 -5.83
CA ASN A 125 -16.44 -26.07 -5.44
C ASN A 125 -17.60 -26.96 -4.96
N PHE A 126 -18.54 -26.40 -4.19
CA PHE A 126 -19.72 -27.12 -3.69
C PHE A 126 -20.72 -27.45 -4.81
N ILE A 127 -20.97 -26.55 -5.76
CA ILE A 127 -21.91 -26.80 -6.86
C ILE A 127 -21.34 -27.81 -7.87
N VAL A 128 -20.05 -27.72 -8.20
CA VAL A 128 -19.45 -28.55 -9.26
C VAL A 128 -18.94 -29.90 -8.73
N HIS A 129 -18.45 -29.95 -7.49
CA HIS A 129 -17.82 -31.14 -6.92
C HIS A 129 -18.41 -31.56 -5.58
N GLY A 130 -19.45 -30.87 -5.09
CA GLY A 130 -20.14 -31.26 -3.88
C GLY A 130 -21.13 -32.41 -4.11
N PRO A 131 -21.71 -32.96 -3.03
CA PRO A 131 -22.58 -34.13 -3.10
C PRO A 131 -23.96 -33.84 -3.71
N VAL A 132 -24.28 -32.56 -3.99
CA VAL A 132 -25.57 -32.13 -4.52
C VAL A 132 -25.41 -31.85 -6.02
N ASN A 133 -25.82 -32.81 -6.86
CA ASN A 133 -25.92 -32.61 -8.30
C ASN A 133 -27.26 -31.92 -8.63
N PHE A 134 -27.22 -30.77 -9.29
CA PHE A 134 -28.39 -30.19 -9.96
C PHE A 134 -28.48 -30.70 -11.40
#